data_AF-A0A1X1D4W5-F1
#
_entry.id   AF-A0A1X1D4W5-F1
#
_cell.length_a   1.000
_cell.length_b   1.000
_cell.length_c   1.000
_cell.angle_alpha   90.00
_cell.angle_beta   90.00
_cell.angle_gamma   90.00
#
_symmetry.space_group_name_H-M   'P 1'
#
loop_
_entity.id
_entity.type
_entity.pdbx_description
1 polymer ?
#
loop_
_entity_poly.entity_id
_entity_poly.type
_entity_poly.pdbx_seq_one_letter_code
_entity_poly.pdbx_strand_id
1 'polypeptide(L)' 'MEAALKDNLFLLGETMSIADIYLYVLCGWCNVFGIDLAGWPALDCHHRAIHARSATQAAWLAEQEMTRLHI' A
#
# COMPACT_ATOMS: atom_id res chain seq x y z
N MET A 1 -10.13 -8.29 -3.57
CA MET A 1 -8.69 -8.01 -3.51
C MET A 1 -7.98 -9.04 -2.67
N GLU A 2 -8.38 -9.23 -1.40
CA GLU A 2 -7.82 -10.28 -0.51
C GLU A 2 -7.69 -11.66 -1.19
N ALA A 3 -8.78 -12.18 -1.76
CA ALA A 3 -8.75 -13.47 -2.44
C ALA A 3 -7.78 -13.53 -3.64
N ALA A 4 -7.57 -12.41 -4.36
CA ALA A 4 -6.66 -12.36 -5.49
C ALA A 4 -5.18 -12.35 -5.06
N LEU A 5 -4.91 -11.77 -3.88
CA LEU A 5 -3.56 -11.65 -3.30
C LEU A 5 -3.16 -12.84 -2.43
N LYS A 6 -4.08 -13.76 -2.18
CA LYS A 6 -3.81 -14.94 -1.35
C LYS A 6 -2.68 -15.80 -1.93
N ASP A 7 -2.67 -15.95 -3.25
CA ASP A 7 -1.71 -16.79 -3.97
C ASP A 7 -0.76 -15.97 -4.86
N ASN A 8 -0.90 -14.64 -4.90
CA ASN A 8 -0.09 -13.73 -5.72
C ASN A 8 0.33 -12.49 -4.95
N LEU A 9 1.54 -12.00 -5.19
CA LEU A 9 1.99 -10.75 -4.59
C LEU A 9 1.34 -9.51 -5.23
N PHE A 10 0.96 -9.60 -6.51
CA PHE A 10 0.37 -8.49 -7.28
C PHE A 10 -1.01 -8.87 -7.83
N LEU A 11 -1.88 -7.87 -7.99
CA LEU A 11 -3.28 -8.05 -8.38
C LEU A 11 -3.46 -8.65 -9.78
N LEU A 12 -2.52 -8.41 -10.68
CA LEU A 12 -2.58 -8.82 -12.08
C LEU A 12 -1.59 -9.94 -12.43
N GLY A 13 -1.07 -10.66 -11.43
CA GLY A 13 -0.20 -11.82 -11.62
C GLY A 13 1.23 -11.61 -11.11
N GLU A 14 2.22 -11.92 -11.94
CA GLU A 14 3.63 -12.01 -11.51
C GLU A 14 4.35 -10.66 -11.42
N THR A 15 3.83 -9.63 -12.08
CA THR A 15 4.49 -8.32 -12.16
C THR A 15 3.63 -7.22 -11.55
N MET A 16 4.30 -6.27 -10.90
CA MET A 16 3.66 -5.09 -10.32
C MET A 16 3.06 -4.23 -11.43
N SER A 17 1.84 -3.77 -11.20
CA SER A 17 1.07 -2.93 -12.10
C SER A 17 0.61 -1.65 -11.38
N ILE A 18 -0.01 -0.75 -12.13
CA ILE A 18 -0.64 0.45 -11.54
C ILE A 18 -1.76 0.10 -10.55
N ALA A 19 -2.39 -1.07 -10.69
CA ALA A 19 -3.43 -1.52 -9.77
C ALA A 19 -2.88 -1.73 -8.35
N ASP A 20 -1.64 -2.23 -8.23
CA ASP A 20 -0.96 -2.47 -6.95
C ASP A 20 -0.59 -1.16 -6.26
N ILE A 21 -0.15 -0.16 -7.03
CA ILE A 21 0.13 1.18 -6.50
C ILE A 21 -1.15 1.84 -5.99
N TYR A 22 -2.24 1.71 -6.74
CA TYR A 22 -3.53 2.26 -6.33
C TYR A 22 -4.07 1.58 -5.07
N LEU A 23 -3.98 0.25 -5.01
CA LEU A 23 -4.36 -0.52 -3.82
C LEU A 23 -3.51 -0.13 -2.60
N TYR A 24 -2.20 0.02 -2.77
CA TYR A 24 -1.31 0.47 -1.70
C TYR A 24 -1.78 1.80 -1.08
N VAL A 25 -2.12 2.80 -1.91
CA VAL A 25 -2.62 4.10 -1.42
C VAL A 25 -3.94 3.94 -0.65
N LEU A 26 -4.89 3.17 -1.18
CA LEU A 26 -6.17 2.92 -0.52
C LEU A 26 -6.01 2.24 0.84
N CYS A 27 -5.15 1.21 0.92
CA CYS A 27 -4.83 0.54 2.18
C CYS A 27 -4.13 1.49 3.17
N GLY A 28 -3.30 2.42 2.70
CA GLY A 28 -2.71 3.46 3.54
C GLY A 28 -3.77 4.36 4.19
N TRP A 29 -4.84 4.71 3.47
CA TRP A 29 -5.95 5.49 4.03
C TRP A 29 -6.77 4.74 5.06
N CYS A 30 -6.85 3.40 4.99
CA CYS A 30 -7.52 2.61 6.03
C CYS A 30 -6.97 2.94 7.42
N ASN A 31 -5.64 3.05 7.57
CA ASN A 31 -5.01 3.45 8.83
C ASN A 31 -5.43 4.87 9.28
N VAL A 32 -5.54 5.82 8.34
CA VAL A 32 -5.98 7.20 8.63
C VAL A 32 -7.42 7.23 9.16
N PHE A 33 -8.28 6.34 8.68
CA PHE A 33 -9.68 6.22 9.13
C PHE A 33 -9.89 5.21 10.26
N GLY A 34 -8.82 4.66 10.85
CA GLY A 34 -8.92 3.70 11.96
C GLY A 34 -9.46 2.32 11.56
N ILE A 35 -9.33 1.95 10.28
CA ILE A 35 -9.71 0.64 9.76
C ILE A 35 -8.46 -0.27 9.79
N ASP A 36 -8.50 -1.29 10.65
CA ASP A 36 -7.44 -2.29 10.75
C ASP A 36 -7.53 -3.33 9.62
N LEU A 37 -6.39 -3.63 9.00
CA LEU A 37 -6.26 -4.64 7.96
C LEU A 37 -6.03 -6.05 8.51
N ALA A 38 -5.97 -6.26 9.83
CA ALA A 38 -5.77 -7.58 10.45
C ALA A 38 -6.77 -8.66 9.99
N GLY A 39 -7.99 -8.28 9.58
CA GLY A 39 -8.98 -9.20 8.99
C GLY A 39 -8.67 -9.66 7.56
N TRP A 40 -7.69 -9.06 6.90
CA TRP A 40 -7.28 -9.29 5.52
C TRP A 40 -5.74 -9.41 5.43
N PRO A 41 -5.17 -10.54 5.87
CA PRO A 41 -3.73 -10.72 5.96
C PRO A 41 -3.00 -10.63 4.62
N ALA A 42 -3.63 -11.01 3.50
CA ALA A 42 -3.00 -10.87 2.18
C ALA A 42 -2.89 -9.40 1.76
N LEU A 43 -3.91 -8.57 2.09
CA LEU A 43 -3.85 -7.12 1.92
C LEU A 43 -2.74 -6.48 2.77
N ASP A 44 -2.61 -6.87 4.04
CA ASP A 44 -1.51 -6.36 4.89
C ASP A 44 -0.14 -6.73 4.31
N CYS A 45 0.04 -8.01 3.94
CA CYS A 45 1.28 -8.50 3.32
C CYS A 45 1.61 -7.71 2.04
N HIS A 46 0.62 -7.53 1.16
CA HIS A 46 0.76 -6.75 -0.06
C HIS A 46 1.16 -5.30 0.23
N HIS A 47 0.43 -4.61 1.12
CA HIS A 47 0.70 -3.21 1.46
C HIS A 47 2.12 -3.04 2.00
N ARG A 48 2.58 -3.93 2.89
CA ARG A 48 3.94 -3.93 3.42
C ARG A 48 4.99 -4.19 2.35
N ALA A 49 4.73 -5.11 1.42
CA ALA A 49 5.64 -5.40 0.31
C ALA A 49 5.79 -4.19 -0.63
N ILE A 50 4.70 -3.50 -0.97
CA ILE A 50 4.75 -2.29 -1.79
C ILE A 50 5.43 -1.13 -1.04
N HIS A 51 5.17 -0.97 0.27
CA HIS A 51 5.84 0.01 1.13
C HIS A 51 7.36 -0.23 1.23
N ALA A 52 7.83 -1.48 1.19
CA ALA A 52 9.25 -1.79 1.30
C ALA A 52 10.10 -1.32 0.09
N ARG A 53 9.47 -0.91 -1.01
CA ARG A 53 10.16 -0.48 -2.23
C ARG A 53 10.72 0.93 -2.06
N SER A 54 11.95 1.15 -2.53
CA SER A 54 12.66 2.44 -2.41
C SER A 54 11.87 3.62 -2.98
N ALA A 55 11.26 3.45 -4.15
CA ALA A 55 10.45 4.50 -4.79
C ALA A 55 9.20 4.86 -3.95
N THR A 56 8.53 3.86 -3.37
CA THR A 56 7.36 4.06 -2.51
C THR A 56 7.75 4.81 -1.23
N GLN A 57 8.86 4.42 -0.60
CA GLN A 57 9.37 5.12 0.60
C GLN A 57 9.78 6.55 0.30
N ALA A 58 10.44 6.78 -0.84
CA ALA A 58 10.81 8.12 -1.27
C ALA A 58 9.58 9.02 -1.47
N ALA A 59 8.52 8.50 -2.10
CA ALA A 59 7.26 9.21 -2.27
C ALA A 59 6.60 9.52 -0.90
N TRP A 60 6.50 8.53 -0.02
CA TRP A 60 5.93 8.70 1.33
C TRP A 60 6.68 9.75 2.17
N LEU A 61 8.02 9.74 2.12
CA LEU A 61 8.84 10.75 2.79
C LEU A 61 8.61 12.15 2.19
N ALA A 62 8.48 12.26 0.87
CA ALA A 62 8.20 13.54 0.22
C ALA A 62 6.81 14.09 0.59
N GLU A 63 5.80 13.22 0.71
CA GLU A 63 4.45 13.59 1.18
C GLU A 63 4.46 14.10 2.63
N GLN A 64 5.21 13.43 3.51
CA GLN A 64 5.41 13.85 4.90
C GLN A 64 6.08 15.23 4.99
N GLU A 65 7.11 15.47 4.19
CA GLU A 65 7.80 16.75 4.16
C GLU A 65 6.91 17.87 3.61
N MET A 66 6.12 17.58 2.57
CA MET A 66 5.14 18.53 2.04
C MET A 66 4.08 18.90 3.09
N THR A 67 3.61 17.92 3.88
CA THR A 67 2.65 18.16 4.96
C THR A 67 3.25 19.03 6.06
N ARG A 68 4.53 18.82 6.39
CA ARG A 68 5.26 19.60 7.41
C ARG A 68 5.41 21.08 7.02
N LEU A 69 5.52 21.41 5.73
CA LEU A 69 5.78 22.77 5.24
C LEU A 69 4.52 23.65 5.08
N HIS A 70 3.32 23.08 5.20
CA HIS A 70 2.04 23.80 4.98
C HIS A 70 1.20 23.98 6.26
N ILE A 71 1.81 23.90 7.45
CA ILE A 71 1.19 24.26 8.74
C ILE A 71 2.05 25.29 9.46
#